data_AF-A0A3P7MYC3-F1
#
_entry.id   AF-A0A3P7MYC3-F1
#
_cell.length_a   1.000
_cell.length_b   1.000
_cell.length_c   1.000
_cell.angle_alpha   90.00
_cell.angle_beta   90.00
_cell.angle_gamma   90.00
#
_symmetry.space_group_name_H-M   'P 1'
#
loop_
_entity.id
_entity.type
_entity.pdbx_description
1 polymer ?
#
loop_
_entity_poly.entity_id
_entity_poly.type
_entity_poly.pdbx_seq_one_letter_code
_entity_poly.pdbx_strand_id
1 'polypeptide(L)'
;MNTIHFQTFLKSVSPGERFSCSLGVDTAIRIEYKPVKKYHEEVGYINKTSSTVYEQLIVVKNSRSDAALITIKQQVPRSTDEKIKVRV
;
A
#
# COMPACT_ATOMS: atom_id res chain seq x y z
N MET A 1 -18.88 -25.54 -5.07
CA MET A 1 -17.42 -25.38 -4.92
C MET A 1 -16.94 -24.55 -6.09
N ASN A 2 -16.50 -23.31 -5.86
CA ASN A 2 -16.07 -22.41 -6.95
C ASN A 2 -14.55 -22.47 -7.07
N THR A 3 -14.06 -23.09 -8.13
CA THR A 3 -12.62 -23.17 -8.43
C THR A 3 -12.23 -22.01 -9.35
N ILE A 4 -11.30 -21.17 -8.90
CA ILE A 4 -10.75 -20.07 -9.71
C ILE A 4 -9.49 -20.57 -10.41
N HIS A 5 -9.45 -20.48 -11.74
CA HIS A 5 -8.29 -20.81 -12.55
C HIS A 5 -7.49 -19.53 -12.85
N PHE A 6 -6.23 -19.46 -12.41
CA PHE A 6 -5.30 -18.39 -12.79
C PHE A 6 -4.37 -18.92 -13.90
N GLN A 7 -4.36 -18.27 -15.06
CA GLN A 7 -3.39 -18.54 -16.14
C GLN A 7 -2.27 -17.50 -16.05
N THR A 8 -1.05 -17.92 -15.77
CA THR A 8 0.13 -17.05 -15.72
C THR A 8 1.15 -17.47 -16.77
N PHE A 9 1.57 -16.53 -17.61
CA PHE A 9 2.62 -16.74 -18.61
C PHE A 9 4.00 -16.65 -17.95
N LEU A 10 4.71 -17.77 -17.92
CA LEU A 10 6.07 -17.85 -17.42
C LEU A 10 7.02 -17.48 -18.57
N LYS A 11 7.87 -16.47 -18.36
CA LYS A 11 8.89 -16.10 -19.36
C LYS A 11 9.90 -17.25 -19.47
N SER A 12 10.42 -17.50 -20.68
CA SER A 12 11.51 -18.46 -20.86
C SER A 12 12.72 -17.99 -20.05
N VAL A 13 13.17 -18.82 -19.11
CA VAL A 13 14.27 -18.52 -18.18
C VAL A 13 15.36 -19.56 -18.35
N SER A 14 16.62 -19.16 -18.22
CA SER A 14 17.75 -20.07 -18.41
C SER A 14 17.89 -21.03 -17.21
N PRO A 15 18.47 -22.23 -17.41
CA PRO A 15 18.79 -23.11 -16.29
C PRO A 15 19.65 -22.39 -15.24
N GLY A 16 19.16 -22.30 -13.99
CA GLY A 16 19.84 -21.60 -12.88
C GLY A 16 19.39 -20.16 -12.64
N GLU A 17 18.55 -19.59 -13.50
CA GLU A 17 18.05 -18.22 -13.36
C GLU A 17 16.87 -18.15 -12.38
N ARG A 18 16.85 -17.12 -11.53
CA ARG A 18 15.71 -16.83 -10.65
C ARG A 18 14.69 -15.97 -11.39
N PHE A 19 13.43 -16.36 -11.35
CA PHE A 19 12.33 -15.59 -11.93
C PHE A 19 11.28 -15.26 -10.89
N SER A 20 10.50 -14.20 -11.16
CA SER A 20 9.36 -13.80 -10.35
C SER A 20 8.08 -13.96 -11.17
N CYS A 21 7.08 -14.65 -10.64
CA CYS A 21 5.76 -14.77 -11.26
C CYS A 21 4.68 -14.38 -10.24
N SER A 22 3.71 -13.60 -10.69
CA SER A 22 2.59 -13.18 -9.85
C SER A 22 1.45 -14.18 -9.98
N LEU A 23 1.21 -14.99 -8.95
CA LEU A 23 0.21 -16.05 -8.94
C LEU A 23 -1.22 -15.56 -8.61
N GLY A 24 -1.43 -14.25 -8.57
CA GLY A 24 -2.71 -13.64 -8.24
C GLY A 24 -2.83 -13.29 -6.75
N VAL A 25 -4.09 -13.17 -6.28
CA VAL A 25 -4.41 -12.75 -4.92
C VAL A 25 -4.30 -13.94 -3.96
N ASP A 26 -3.44 -13.80 -2.96
CA ASP A 26 -3.28 -14.81 -1.91
C ASP A 26 -4.45 -14.74 -0.92
N THR A 27 -5.30 -15.78 -0.92
CA THR A 27 -6.49 -15.83 -0.05
C THR A 27 -6.17 -15.98 1.43
N ALA A 28 -4.93 -16.37 1.78
CA ALA A 28 -4.50 -16.50 3.17
C ALA A 28 -4.02 -15.16 3.76
N ILE A 29 -3.73 -14.15 2.94
CA ILE A 29 -3.37 -12.81 3.38
C ILE A 29 -4.56 -11.86 3.15
N ARG A 30 -5.20 -11.44 4.24
CA ARG A 30 -6.31 -10.48 4.18
C ARG A 30 -5.78 -9.08 4.41
N ILE A 31 -6.07 -8.18 3.48
CA ILE A 31 -5.73 -6.75 3.57
C ILE A 31 -7.03 -5.98 3.67
N GLU A 32 -7.15 -5.12 4.68
CA GLU A 32 -8.28 -4.22 4.87
C GLU A 32 -7.79 -2.77 4.89
N TYR A 33 -8.35 -1.96 3.98
CA TYR A 33 -8.14 -0.52 3.93
C TYR A 33 -9.26 0.16 4.69
N LYS A 34 -8.92 0.76 5.83
CA LYS A 34 -9.89 1.56 6.58
C LYS A 34 -10.11 2.91 5.89
N PRO A 35 -11.23 3.60 6.17
CA PRO A 35 -11.46 4.94 5.66
C PRO A 35 -10.35 5.91 6.09
N VAL A 36 -9.92 6.76 5.15
CA VAL A 36 -8.92 7.80 5.42
C VAL A 36 -9.50 8.81 6.40
N LYS A 37 -8.82 9.04 7.52
CA LYS A 37 -9.17 10.14 8.42
C LYS A 37 -8.49 11.41 7.95
N LYS A 38 -9.23 12.52 7.97
CA LYS A 38 -8.74 13.84 7.57
C LYS A 38 -8.83 14.76 8.75
N TYR A 39 -7.72 15.38 9.12
CA TYR A 39 -7.67 16.37 10.18
C TYR A 39 -7.15 17.68 9.62
N HIS A 40 -7.78 18.78 10.02
CA HIS A 40 -7.36 20.13 9.66
C HIS A 40 -6.79 20.79 10.91
N GLU A 41 -5.52 21.13 10.88
CA GLU A 41 -4.86 21.90 11.93
C GLU A 41 -4.54 23.30 11.41
N GLU A 42 -5.05 24.31 12.09
CA GLU A 42 -4.76 25.71 11.81
C GLU A 42 -4.10 26.32 13.06
N VAL A 43 -2.83 26.72 12.94
CA VAL A 43 -2.04 27.22 14.08
C VAL A 43 -1.58 28.65 13.80
N GLY A 44 -1.84 29.57 14.76
CA GLY A 44 -1.19 30.89 14.87
C GLY A 44 -2.06 32.12 14.56
N TYR A 45 -1.91 33.18 15.36
CA TYR A 45 -2.59 34.48 15.18
C TYR A 45 -1.84 35.47 14.25
N ILE A 46 -0.55 35.26 13.97
CA ILE A 46 0.30 36.18 13.16
C ILE A 46 0.76 35.54 11.84
N ASN A 47 1.09 34.24 11.84
CA ASN A 47 1.38 33.46 10.63
C ASN A 47 0.45 32.25 10.60
N LYS A 48 -0.70 32.37 9.92
CA LYS A 48 -1.64 31.26 9.74
C LYS A 48 -0.96 30.14 8.94
N THR A 49 -0.62 29.05 9.62
CA THR A 49 -0.19 27.82 8.96
C THR A 49 -1.34 26.83 9.01
N SER A 50 -1.82 26.44 7.83
CA SER A 50 -2.84 25.40 7.68
C SER A 50 -2.17 24.10 7.26
N SER A 51 -2.43 23.01 7.99
CA SER A 51 -1.97 21.66 7.70
C SER A 51 -3.16 20.74 7.56
N THR A 52 -3.18 19.94 6.49
CA THR A 52 -4.17 18.87 6.32
C THR A 52 -3.47 17.53 6.43
N VAL A 53 -3.85 16.76 7.44
CA VAL A 53 -3.29 15.44 7.73
C VAL A 53 -4.23 14.36 7.22
N TYR A 54 -3.68 13.41 6.46
CA TYR A 54 -4.38 12.23 5.97
C TYR A 54 -3.83 10.99 6.66
N GLU A 55 -4.64 10.32 7.47
CA GLU A 55 -4.27 9.08 8.15
C GLU A 55 -4.97 7.90 7.45
N GLN A 56 -4.17 6.99 6.89
CA GLN A 56 -4.67 5.78 6.23
C GLN A 56 -4.23 4.55 7.03
N LEU A 57 -5.21 3.85 7.62
CA LEU A 57 -4.95 2.62 8.38
C LEU A 57 -5.12 1.40 7.47
N ILE A 58 -4.04 0.64 7.29
CA ILE A 58 -4.01 -0.61 6.54
C ILE A 58 -3.83 -1.76 7.53
N VAL A 59 -4.81 -2.65 7.61
CA VAL A 59 -4.75 -3.84 8.46
C VAL A 59 -4.40 -5.04 7.61
N VAL A 60 -3.30 -5.72 7.94
CA VAL A 60 -2.85 -6.93 7.25
C VAL A 60 -2.95 -8.10 8.22
N LYS A 61 -3.70 -9.14 7.82
CA LYS A 61 -3.87 -10.37 8.59
C LYS A 61 -3.34 -11.55 7.80
N ASN A 62 -2.34 -12.22 8.37
CA ASN A 62 -1.87 -13.52 7.89
C ASN A 62 -2.69 -14.64 8.54
N SER A 63 -3.31 -15.48 7.71
CA SER A 63 -4.11 -16.63 8.14
C SER A 63 -3.33 -17.95 8.07
N ARG A 64 -2.09 -17.93 7.59
CA ARG A 64 -1.20 -19.10 7.52
C ARG A 64 -0.59 -19.39 8.89
N SER A 65 -0.19 -20.64 9.09
CA SER A 65 0.69 -21.04 10.19
C SER A 65 2.09 -20.41 10.07
N ASP A 66 2.51 -20.17 8.83
CA ASP A 66 3.89 -19.77 8.52
C ASP A 66 4.00 -18.25 8.34
N ALA A 67 5.20 -17.72 8.61
CA ALA A 67 5.49 -16.31 8.41
C ALA A 67 5.46 -15.94 6.92
N ALA A 68 4.80 -14.83 6.60
CA ALA A 68 4.75 -14.28 5.25
C ALA A 68 5.56 -12.98 5.19
N LEU A 69 6.40 -12.83 4.17
CA LEU A 69 7.07 -11.58 3.85
C LEU A 69 6.11 -10.70 3.03
N ILE A 70 5.77 -9.53 3.56
CA ILE A 70 4.77 -8.63 2.96
C ILE A 70 5.42 -7.28 2.67
N THR A 71 5.30 -6.83 1.42
CA THR A 71 5.76 -5.50 0.98
C THR A 71 4.57 -4.66 0.60
N ILE A 72 4.33 -3.58 1.34
CA ILE A 72 3.24 -2.62 1.06
C ILE A 72 3.82 -1.45 0.25
N LYS A 73 3.24 -1.16 -0.91
CA LYS A 73 3.61 -0.01 -1.74
C LYS A 73 2.44 0.97 -1.77
N GLN A 74 2.67 2.20 -1.31
CA GLN A 74 1.68 3.27 -1.33
C GLN A 74 2.28 4.51 -1.99
N GLN A 75 1.46 5.22 -2.77
CA GLN A 75 1.83 6.51 -3.34
C GLN A 75 1.62 7.59 -2.29
N VAL A 76 2.65 8.42 -2.09
CA VAL A 76 2.54 9.65 -1.30
C VAL A 76 2.25 10.82 -2.24
N PRO A 77 1.34 11.74 -1.86
CA PRO A 77 1.07 12.91 -2.68
C PRO A 77 2.35 13.73 -2.83
N ARG A 78 2.65 14.16 -4.05
CA ARG A 78 3.76 15.08 -4.33
C ARG A 78 3.17 16.46 -4.57
N SER A 79 3.60 17.44 -3.79
CA SER A 79 3.17 18.82 -4.02
C SER A 79 3.73 19.35 -5.34
N THR A 80 2.88 20.05 -6.09
CA THR A 80 3.26 20.84 -7.28
C THR A 80 3.49 22.32 -6.94
N ASP A 81 3.19 22.76 -5.71
CA ASP A 81 3.41 24.12 -5.20
C ASP A 81 4.51 24.10 -4.13
N GLU A 82 5.53 24.94 -4.29
CA GLU A 82 6.65 25.08 -3.35
C GLU A 82 6.23 25.54 -1.95
N LYS A 83 5.06 26.19 -1.83
CA LYS A 83 4.48 26.62 -0.55
C LYS A 83 3.87 25.47 0.25
N ILE A 84 3.57 24.35 -0.40
CA ILE A 84 2.97 23.18 0.24
C ILE A 84 4.05 22.14 0.47
N LYS A 85 4.43 21.96 1.74
CA LYS A 85 5.40 20.93 2.15
C LYS A 85 4.66 19.65 2.53
N VAL A 86 4.94 18.57 1.81
CA VAL A 86 4.45 17.22 2.18
C VAL A 86 5.41 16.60 3.18
N ARG A 87 4.86 16.09 4.29
CA ARG A 87 5.60 15.29 5.28
C ARG A 87 5.03 13.88 5.25
N VAL A 88 5.91 12.88 5.25
CA VAL A 88 5.60 11.44 5.23
C VAL A 88 6.06 10.82 6.52
#